data_AF-A0A1H3A338-F1
#
_entry.id   AF-A0A1H3A338-F1
#
_cell.length_a   1.000
_cell.length_b   1.000
_cell.length_c   1.000
_cell.angle_alpha   90.00
_cell.angle_beta   90.00
_cell.angle_gamma   90.00
#
_symmetry.space_group_name_H-M   'P 1'
#
loop_
_entity.id
_entity.type
_entity.pdbx_description
1 polymer ?
#
loop_
_entity_poly.entity_id
_entity_poly.type
_entity_poly.pdbx_seq_one_letter_code
_entity_poly.pdbx_strand_id
1 'polypeptide(L)'
;MSNLTLTKTQMRDGTWQGIVTGADDSKPDLAVTHADADVAGVQLEHDASSDHWVLSIPVPAAAIADGLHTLLVVDRASGATLASITLIGDEVTGPDLRAEVDLLRAELDMLKRAFRRHCVETT
;
A
#
# COMPACT_ATOMS: atom_id res chain seq x y z
N MET A 1 18.38 -6.63 7.87
CA MET A 1 17.21 -6.84 6.98
C MET A 1 16.24 -7.68 7.77
N SER A 2 15.02 -7.22 7.97
CA SER A 2 13.98 -8.03 8.60
C SER A 2 13.54 -9.13 7.64
N ASN A 3 13.52 -10.39 8.09
CA ASN A 3 12.89 -11.50 7.35
C ASN A 3 11.36 -11.51 7.49
N LEU A 4 10.79 -10.48 8.11
CA LEU A 4 9.37 -10.35 8.34
C LEU A 4 8.63 -10.18 7.01
N THR A 5 7.58 -10.98 6.82
CA THR A 5 6.65 -10.85 5.69
C THR A 5 5.26 -10.58 6.25
N LEU A 6 4.61 -9.51 5.78
CA LEU A 6 3.23 -9.19 6.13
C LEU A 6 2.30 -9.47 4.94
N THR A 7 1.33 -10.34 5.14
CA THR A 7 0.33 -10.72 4.13
C THR A 7 -1.05 -10.30 4.58
N LYS A 8 -1.76 -9.51 3.76
CA LYS A 8 -3.15 -9.11 4.03
C LYS A 8 -4.06 -10.34 4.06
N THR A 9 -4.94 -10.42 5.05
CA THR A 9 -5.99 -11.46 5.13
C THR A 9 -7.35 -10.88 4.79
N GLN A 10 -7.79 -9.84 5.50
CA GLN A 10 -9.09 -9.23 5.29
C GLN A 10 -9.13 -7.77 5.74
N MET A 11 -10.22 -7.08 5.39
CA MET A 11 -10.56 -5.77 5.92
C MET A 11 -12.07 -5.72 6.10
N ARG A 12 -12.53 -5.53 7.34
CA ARG A 12 -13.95 -5.58 7.69
C ARG A 12 -14.20 -4.76 8.96
N ASP A 13 -15.37 -4.15 9.07
CA ASP A 13 -15.83 -3.44 10.28
C ASP A 13 -14.80 -2.40 10.77
N GLY A 14 -14.19 -1.66 9.82
CA GLY A 14 -13.18 -0.65 10.12
C GLY A 14 -11.84 -1.20 10.61
N THR A 15 -11.59 -2.51 10.50
CA THR A 15 -10.33 -3.14 10.91
C THR A 15 -9.68 -3.83 9.71
N TRP A 16 -8.43 -3.47 9.44
CA TRP A 16 -7.56 -4.17 8.51
C TRP A 16 -6.81 -5.28 9.24
N GLN A 17 -6.70 -6.46 8.64
CA GLN A 17 -5.99 -7.59 9.22
C GLN A 17 -4.96 -8.18 8.25
N GLY A 18 -3.87 -8.66 8.83
CA GLY A 18 -2.83 -9.37 8.11
C GLY A 18 -2.09 -10.35 9.02
N ILE A 19 -1.41 -11.29 8.39
CA ILE A 19 -0.55 -12.27 9.04
C ILE A 19 0.90 -11.86 8.83
N VAL A 20 1.66 -11.82 9.93
CA VAL A 20 3.11 -11.60 9.93
C VAL A 20 3.79 -12.94 10.16
N THR A 21 4.65 -13.34 9.22
CA THR A 21 5.50 -14.53 9.29
C THR A 21 6.98 -14.15 9.22
N GLY A 22 7.87 -15.11 9.50
CA GLY A 22 9.32 -14.87 9.52
C GLY A 22 9.79 -14.14 10.79
N ALA A 23 8.90 -14.00 11.77
CA ALA A 23 9.24 -13.71 13.14
C ALA A 23 9.60 -15.04 13.80
N ASP A 24 10.75 -15.11 14.48
CA ASP A 24 11.06 -16.24 15.37
C ASP A 24 10.13 -16.17 16.61
N ASP A 25 10.52 -16.81 17.72
CA ASP A 25 9.75 -16.79 18.99
C ASP A 25 9.56 -15.37 19.60
N SER A 26 10.19 -14.33 19.04
CA SER A 26 10.11 -12.96 19.51
C SER A 26 8.97 -12.18 18.86
N LYS A 27 8.17 -11.48 19.66
CA LYS A 27 7.18 -10.53 19.18
C LYS A 27 7.82 -9.45 18.29
N PRO A 28 7.38 -9.31 17.01
CA PRO A 28 7.81 -8.22 16.15
C PRO A 28 7.47 -6.84 16.73
N ASP A 29 8.40 -5.89 16.60
CA ASP A 29 8.17 -4.49 16.95
C ASP A 29 7.71 -3.71 15.71
N LEU A 30 6.39 -3.60 15.54
CA LEU A 30 5.79 -2.98 14.37
C LEU A 30 5.22 -1.59 14.71
N ALA A 31 5.56 -0.61 13.89
CA ALA A 31 4.90 0.68 13.84
C ALA A 31 3.82 0.68 12.76
N VAL A 32 2.69 1.32 13.03
CA VAL A 32 1.72 1.67 11.98
C VAL A 32 1.50 3.16 12.04
N THR A 33 1.73 3.84 10.92
CA THR A 33 1.59 5.30 10.85
C THR A 33 0.60 5.72 9.77
N HIS A 34 -0.06 6.85 9.99
CA HIS A 34 -0.87 7.59 9.01
C HIS A 34 -0.45 9.06 9.08
N ALA A 35 -0.03 9.63 7.95
CA ALA A 35 0.49 11.01 7.88
C ALA A 35 1.54 11.30 8.98
N ASP A 36 2.52 10.39 9.12
CA ASP A 36 3.61 10.43 10.11
C ASP A 36 3.18 10.36 11.60
N ALA A 37 1.90 10.14 11.89
CA ALA A 37 1.40 9.92 13.23
C ALA A 37 1.12 8.42 13.49
N ASP A 38 1.46 7.94 14.68
CA ASP A 38 1.17 6.56 15.08
C ASP A 38 -0.35 6.30 15.14
N VAL A 39 -0.78 5.18 14.56
CA VAL A 39 -2.17 4.72 14.62
C VAL A 39 -2.42 4.05 15.97
N ALA A 40 -3.40 4.55 16.71
CA ALA A 40 -3.79 3.98 17.99
C ALA A 40 -4.57 2.66 17.82
N GLY A 41 -4.47 1.77 18.82
CA GLY A 41 -5.30 0.56 18.88
C GLY A 41 -4.83 -0.60 17.99
N VAL A 42 -3.64 -0.50 17.39
CA VAL A 42 -3.01 -1.63 16.68
C VAL A 42 -2.76 -2.79 17.65
N GLN A 43 -3.20 -3.98 17.26
CA GLN A 43 -3.01 -5.21 18.04
C GLN A 43 -2.15 -6.20 17.26
N LEU A 44 -1.30 -6.92 17.98
CA LEU A 44 -0.46 -7.99 17.44
C LEU A 44 -0.52 -9.18 18.38
N GLU A 45 -1.21 -10.23 17.94
CA GLU A 45 -1.49 -11.44 18.71
C GLU A 45 -0.78 -12.65 18.10
N HIS A 46 -0.21 -13.53 18.93
CA HIS A 46 0.46 -14.73 18.45
C HIS A 46 -0.54 -15.88 18.29
N ASP A 47 -0.65 -16.45 17.10
CA ASP A 47 -1.33 -17.72 16.88
C ASP A 47 -0.31 -18.87 17.02
N ALA A 48 -0.20 -19.39 18.25
CA ALA A 48 0.71 -20.50 18.57
C ALA A 48 0.38 -21.81 17.81
N SER A 49 -0.84 -21.96 17.28
CA SER A 49 -1.22 -23.16 16.52
C SER A 49 -0.69 -23.16 15.10
N SER A 50 -0.47 -21.96 14.54
CA SER A 50 -0.14 -21.74 13.14
C SER A 50 1.19 -20.98 12.97
N ASP A 51 1.96 -20.81 14.06
CA ASP A 51 3.29 -20.19 14.12
C ASP A 51 3.40 -18.85 13.37
N HIS A 52 2.44 -17.96 13.64
CA HIS A 52 2.42 -16.63 13.03
C HIS A 52 1.76 -15.60 13.94
N TRP A 53 1.94 -14.33 13.58
CA TRP A 53 1.32 -13.23 14.30
C TRP A 53 0.17 -12.62 13.50
N VAL A 54 -0.96 -12.39 14.16
CA VAL A 54 -2.12 -11.70 13.59
C VAL A 54 -2.03 -10.23 13.94
N LEU A 55 -1.82 -9.39 12.92
CA LEU A 55 -1.80 -7.94 13.01
C LEU A 55 -3.20 -7.40 12.71
N SER A 56 -3.79 -6.67 13.65
CA SER A 56 -5.06 -5.97 13.47
C SER A 56 -4.86 -4.47 13.62
N ILE A 57 -5.25 -3.72 12.59
CA ILE A 57 -5.07 -2.27 12.48
C ILE A 57 -6.46 -1.63 12.35
N PRO A 58 -6.94 -0.90 13.36
CA PRO A 58 -8.15 -0.11 13.19
C PRO A 58 -7.89 1.02 12.20
N VAL A 59 -8.84 1.28 11.31
CA VAL A 59 -8.81 2.41 10.39
C VAL A 59 -8.94 3.68 11.23
N PRO A 60 -7.92 4.57 11.26
CA PRO A 60 -8.03 5.81 12.00
C PRO A 60 -9.07 6.71 11.33
N ALA A 61 -9.87 7.41 12.14
CA ALA A 61 -10.89 8.33 11.63
C ALA A 61 -10.29 9.42 10.71
N ALA A 62 -9.05 9.85 11.00
CA ALA A 62 -8.31 10.81 10.16
C ALA A 62 -8.02 10.30 8.73
N ALA A 63 -8.07 8.99 8.49
CA ALA A 63 -7.91 8.39 7.17
C ALA A 63 -9.25 8.13 6.45
N ILE A 64 -10.38 8.43 7.11
CA ILE A 64 -11.72 8.45 6.50
C ILE A 64 -12.00 9.89 6.08
N ALA A 65 -11.32 10.32 5.03
CA ALA A 65 -11.42 11.67 4.47
C ALA A 65 -11.22 11.60 2.95
N ASP A 66 -11.44 12.73 2.27
CA ASP A 66 -11.42 12.81 0.81
C ASP A 66 -10.04 12.48 0.23
N GLY A 67 -10.04 11.77 -0.91
CA GLY A 67 -8.84 11.40 -1.63
C GLY A 67 -8.18 10.09 -1.16
N LEU A 68 -6.86 10.01 -1.34
CA LEU A 68 -6.06 8.82 -1.04
C LEU A 68 -5.31 8.98 0.28
N HIS A 69 -5.52 8.03 1.18
CA HIS A 69 -4.79 7.94 2.44
C HIS A 69 -3.99 6.65 2.49
N THR A 70 -2.77 6.72 3.01
CA THR A 70 -1.90 5.56 3.14
C THR A 70 -1.50 5.36 4.59
N LEU A 71 -1.71 4.14 5.08
CA LEU A 71 -1.09 3.68 6.32
C LEU A 71 0.15 2.88 5.96
N LEU A 72 1.23 3.08 6.70
CA LEU A 72 2.47 2.34 6.53
C LEU A 72 2.69 1.42 7.72
N VAL A 73 2.98 0.15 7.45
CA VAL A 73 3.44 -0.80 8.47
C VAL A 73 4.94 -0.93 8.35
N VAL A 74 5.66 -0.61 9.42
CA VAL A 74 7.12 -0.57 9.44
C VAL A 74 7.63 -1.45 10.57
N ASP A 75 8.65 -2.26 10.29
CA ASP A 75 9.43 -2.90 11.35
C ASP A 75 10.35 -1.85 11.99
N ARG A 76 10.14 -1.55 13.28
CA ARG A 76 10.94 -0.54 13.99
C ARG A 76 12.39 -0.97 14.17
N ALA A 77 12.66 -2.27 14.23
CA ALA A 77 14.02 -2.77 14.43
C ALA A 77 14.92 -2.51 13.22
N SER A 78 14.38 -2.67 12.00
CA SER A 78 15.14 -2.48 10.76
C SER A 78 14.82 -1.19 10.00
N GLY A 79 13.71 -0.52 10.33
CA GLY A 79 13.16 0.59 9.54
C GLY A 79 12.52 0.16 8.22
N ALA A 80 12.41 -1.14 7.94
CA ALA A 80 11.86 -1.65 6.70
C ALA A 80 10.33 -1.50 6.67
N THR A 81 9.80 -0.98 5.55
CA THR A 81 8.35 -0.98 5.31
C THR A 81 7.89 -2.38 4.91
N LEU A 82 7.02 -2.98 5.71
CA LEU A 82 6.48 -4.33 5.49
C LEU A 82 5.22 -4.30 4.60
N ALA A 83 4.40 -3.26 4.73
CA ALA A 83 3.23 -3.06 3.88
C ALA A 83 2.81 -1.59 3.80
N SER A 84 2.11 -1.24 2.73
CA SER A 84 1.32 -0.02 2.61
C SER A 84 -0.15 -0.36 2.40
N ILE A 85 -1.03 0.30 3.14
CA ILE A 85 -2.47 0.09 3.10
C ILE A 85 -3.10 1.36 2.58
N THR A 86 -3.76 1.26 1.43
CA THR A 86 -4.42 2.41 0.80
C THR A 86 -5.90 2.43 1.12
N LEU A 87 -6.36 3.54 1.67
CA LEU A 87 -7.76 3.90 1.85
C LEU A 87 -8.11 4.97 0.83
N ILE A 88 -9.27 4.81 0.21
CA ILE A 88 -9.78 5.73 -0.80
C ILE A 88 -11.11 6.27 -0.26
N GLY A 89 -11.13 7.56 0.07
CA GLY A 89 -12.35 8.28 0.44
C GLY A 89 -13.04 8.91 -0.76
N ASP A 90 -14.03 9.77 -0.48
CA ASP A 90 -14.79 10.46 -1.52
C ASP A 90 -13.89 11.44 -2.31
N GLU A 91 -14.32 11.75 -3.53
CA GLU A 91 -13.58 12.57 -4.51
C GLU A 91 -12.09 12.20 -4.65
N VAL A 92 -11.82 10.98 -5.15
CA VAL A 92 -10.65 10.83 -6.02
C VAL A 92 -11.07 11.39 -7.36
N THR A 93 -10.49 12.52 -7.77
CA THR A 93 -10.67 13.11 -9.11
C THR A 93 -10.14 12.16 -10.20
N GLY A 94 -10.85 11.06 -10.39
CA GLY A 94 -10.69 10.10 -11.48
C GLY A 94 -11.02 10.67 -12.87
N PRO A 95 -11.82 11.75 -13.04
CA PRO A 95 -12.00 12.37 -14.36
C PRO A 95 -10.73 13.02 -14.89
N ASP A 96 -10.03 13.83 -14.08
CA ASP A 96 -8.83 14.56 -14.54
C ASP A 96 -7.65 13.61 -14.78
N LEU A 97 -7.38 12.65 -13.89
CA LEU A 97 -6.30 11.68 -14.11
C LEU A 97 -6.54 10.79 -15.33
N ARG A 98 -7.79 10.40 -15.63
CA ARG A 98 -8.09 9.65 -16.86
C ARG A 98 -7.92 10.51 -18.11
N ALA A 99 -8.37 11.76 -18.06
CA ALA A 99 -8.18 12.69 -19.17
C ALA A 99 -6.68 12.94 -19.45
N GLU A 100 -5.86 13.12 -18.42
CA GLU A 100 -4.40 13.25 -18.55
C GLU A 100 -3.75 11.96 -19.09
N VAL A 101 -4.18 10.77 -18.64
CA VAL A 101 -3.69 9.49 -19.16
C VAL A 101 -4.07 9.29 -20.63
N ASP A 102 -5.27 9.69 -21.02
CA ASP A 102 -5.73 9.60 -22.41
C ASP A 102 -4.96 10.59 -23.32
N LEU A 103 -4.63 11.79 -22.80
CA LEU A 103 -3.76 12.75 -23.49
C LEU A 103 -2.35 12.18 -23.71
N LEU A 104 -1.73 11.63 -22.65
CA LEU A 104 -0.41 11.00 -22.73
C LEU A 104 -0.37 9.84 -23.74
N ARG A 105 -1.44 9.04 -23.81
CA ARG A 105 -1.57 7.98 -24.83
C ARG A 105 -1.65 8.53 -26.24
N ALA A 106 -2.42 9.61 -26.44
CA ALA A 106 -2.53 10.26 -27.75
C ALA A 106 -1.18 10.81 -28.23
N GLU A 107 -0.42 11.45 -27.35
CA GLU A 107 0.93 11.95 -27.64
C GLU A 107 1.90 10.81 -27.95
N LEU A 108 1.88 9.73 -27.17
CA LEU A 108 2.68 8.54 -27.42
C LEU A 108 2.36 7.88 -28.77
N ASP A 109 1.08 7.84 -29.16
CA ASP A 109 0.69 7.28 -30.45
C ASP A 109 1.12 8.15 -31.62
N MET A 110 1.13 9.47 -31.46
CA MET A 110 1.71 10.40 -32.42
C MET A 110 3.22 10.16 -32.57
N LEU A 111 3.94 9.98 -31.47
CA LEU A 111 5.37 9.64 -31.48
C LEU A 111 5.64 8.30 -32.17
N LYS A 112 4.88 7.25 -31.84
CA LYS A 112 5.00 5.92 -32.48
C LYS A 112 4.77 5.98 -33.98
N ARG A 113 3.82 6.81 -34.44
CA ARG A 113 3.56 7.00 -35.89
C ARG A 113 4.72 7.68 -36.58
N ALA A 114 5.26 8.75 -36.00
CA ALA A 114 6.43 9.45 -36.54
C ALA A 114 7.66 8.53 -36.59
N PHE A 115 7.88 7.75 -35.53
CA PHE A 115 8.98 6.80 -35.45
C PHE A 115 8.86 5.67 -36.49
N ARG A 116 7.67 5.05 -36.62
CA ARG A 116 7.42 4.03 -37.65
C ARG A 116 7.67 4.54 -39.06
N ARG A 117 7.21 5.77 -39.35
CA ARG A 117 7.47 6.41 -40.64
C ARG A 117 8.96 6.60 -40.88
N HIS A 118 9.70 7.10 -39.88
CA HIS A 118 11.14 7.30 -39.99
C HIS A 118 11.92 5.99 -40.23
N CYS A 119 11.54 4.90 -39.56
CA CYS A 119 12.15 3.58 -39.80
C CYS A 119 11.93 3.08 -41.24
N VAL A 120 10.76 3.37 -41.83
CA VAL A 120 10.44 2.99 -43.22
C VAL A 120 11.16 3.91 -44.22
N GLU A 121 11.31 5.20 -43.92
CA GLU A 121 12.00 6.17 -44.80
C GLU A 121 13.53 6.02 -44.79
N THR A 122 14.10 5.35 -43.79
CA THR A 122 15.56 5.18 -43.61
C THR A 122 16.04 3.77 -43.94
N THR A 123 15.20 2.94 -44.58
CA THR A 123 15.59 1.64 -45.15
C THR A 123 15.53 1.71 -46.68
#